data_AF-A0A960XS42-F1
#
_entry.id   AF-A0A960XS42-F1
#
_cell.length_a   1.000
_cell.length_b   1.000
_cell.length_c   1.000
_cell.angle_alpha   90.00
_cell.angle_beta   90.00
_cell.angle_gamma   90.00
#
_symmetry.space_group_name_H-M   'P 1'
#
loop_
_entity.id
_entity.type
_entity.pdbx_description
1 polymer ?
#
loop_
_entity_poly.entity_id
_entity_poly.type
_entity_poly.pdbx_seq_one_letter_code
_entity_poly.pdbx_strand_id
1 'polypeptide(L)'
;VKDNIDIAGWPTTAACPEFSYVPAEDAAVVKRLRDAGAIPIGKGNLDQFATGLVGTRSPYGVARNAVAPGWLPGGSSSGSASSVAAGLCVFSLGTDTAGSGRVPAAFQELVGWKPTKGLLSTRGVVPACRSLDCVSVFANSVADAAVIMDVAAGFDVLDPYSRKIGVDKPAGRRIGVPKALDFSGDPDTPGLFADAVERLRSLGFETEEIDLTPFVEAAKLLYEGPWVAERWAAVGDFVAGKPDSVFPVTRRILEASQGWDAVATFRAQDKLREFARQAEQVWEAVDALLLPTTPCLYQVARVLEEPYQTNATLGRYTNFMNLLDLCAVAIPAGRARGGTVPWGVTLAARCGCDAALLEIAATFHGEAWERNPQGGIPVVVCGAHLEGLALHWQLADRGARLVSRTRTAPVYRMFAMPCEGNIPPRPALIRDETKGAAIEVEVWSLVPADFGDFVSKIPAPLGIGKVLLEDGKELPGFIAEPRAIEGAEEITALGAWRAFLGKSPSA
;
A
#
# COMPACT_ATOMS: atom_id res chain seq x y z
N VAL A 1 13.85 12.74 4.78
CA VAL A 1 13.98 12.02 3.48
C VAL A 1 15.32 11.29 3.48
N LYS A 2 15.39 9.98 3.21
CA LYS A 2 16.65 9.22 3.21
C LYS A 2 17.69 9.87 2.28
N ASP A 3 18.96 9.88 2.71
CA ASP A 3 20.04 10.58 2.01
C ASP A 3 20.58 9.88 0.75
N ASN A 4 19.73 9.11 0.08
CA ASN A 4 19.91 8.65 -1.29
C ASN A 4 18.80 9.15 -2.21
N ILE A 5 17.93 10.05 -1.74
CA ILE A 5 16.83 10.67 -2.48
C ILE A 5 17.11 12.17 -2.55
N ASP A 6 17.05 12.71 -3.76
CA ASP A 6 17.40 14.09 -4.08
C ASP A 6 16.39 15.10 -3.54
N ILE A 7 16.93 16.18 -2.99
CA ILE A 7 16.21 17.41 -2.64
C ILE A 7 17.03 18.55 -3.23
N ALA A 8 16.41 19.38 -4.06
CA ALA A 8 17.07 20.47 -4.76
C ALA A 8 17.83 21.38 -3.79
N GLY A 9 19.11 21.62 -4.06
CA GLY A 9 19.98 22.48 -3.26
C GLY A 9 20.50 21.86 -1.96
N TRP A 10 20.16 20.60 -1.64
CA TRP A 10 20.66 19.89 -0.46
C TRP A 10 21.60 18.77 -0.89
N PRO A 11 22.75 18.56 -0.23
CA PRO A 11 23.62 17.45 -0.58
C PRO A 11 22.90 16.09 -0.52
N THR A 12 23.15 15.24 -1.51
CA THR A 12 22.86 13.80 -1.49
C THR A 12 24.19 13.07 -1.36
N THR A 13 24.34 12.21 -0.34
CA THR A 13 25.63 11.54 -0.07
C THR A 13 25.60 10.02 -0.18
N ALA A 14 24.42 9.40 -0.14
CA ALA A 14 24.26 7.94 -0.02
C ALA A 14 25.09 7.33 1.14
N ALA A 15 25.25 8.08 2.24
CA ALA A 15 26.13 7.78 3.37
C ALA A 15 27.62 7.59 2.98
N CYS A 16 28.08 8.29 1.95
CA CYS A 16 29.49 8.38 1.54
C CYS A 16 29.87 9.85 1.33
N PRO A 17 30.64 10.48 2.24
CA PRO A 17 31.01 11.89 2.12
C PRO A 17 31.62 12.27 0.77
N GLU A 18 32.48 11.42 0.22
CA GLU A 18 33.15 11.68 -1.06
C GLU A 18 32.30 11.41 -2.31
N PHE A 19 31.15 10.77 -2.16
CA PHE A 19 30.16 10.60 -3.23
C PHE A 19 29.23 11.82 -3.33
N SER A 20 29.34 12.78 -2.41
CA SER A 20 28.38 13.88 -2.28
C SER A 20 28.27 14.73 -3.54
N TYR A 21 27.03 15.01 -3.92
CA TYR A 21 26.67 16.00 -4.94
C TYR A 21 25.46 16.82 -4.48
N VAL A 22 25.23 17.98 -5.10
CA VAL A 22 24.04 18.81 -4.86
C VAL A 22 23.15 18.75 -6.11
N PRO A 23 21.96 18.11 -6.04
CA PRO A 23 21.04 18.04 -7.16
C PRO A 23 20.40 19.41 -7.43
N ALA A 24 20.18 19.72 -8.71
CA ALA A 24 19.48 20.92 -9.14
C ALA A 24 17.94 20.80 -9.04
N GLU A 25 17.43 19.57 -9.05
CA GLU A 25 16.00 19.26 -9.00
C GLU A 25 15.69 18.33 -7.84
N ASP A 26 14.46 18.40 -7.33
CA ASP A 26 13.94 17.41 -6.39
C ASP A 26 13.76 16.06 -7.09
N ALA A 27 13.92 14.96 -6.34
CA ALA A 27 13.41 13.67 -6.78
C ALA A 27 11.91 13.78 -7.07
N ALA A 28 11.41 13.01 -8.04
CA ALA A 28 10.01 13.15 -8.49
C ALA A 28 9.00 12.94 -7.35
N VAL A 29 9.28 11.99 -6.44
CA VAL A 29 8.47 11.76 -5.23
C VAL A 29 8.53 12.93 -4.24
N VAL A 30 9.71 13.55 -4.05
CA VAL A 30 9.88 14.72 -3.17
C VAL A 30 9.12 15.91 -3.76
N LYS A 31 9.22 16.12 -5.07
CA LYS A 31 8.49 17.17 -5.76
C LYS A 31 6.98 17.04 -5.54
N ARG A 32 6.39 15.86 -5.76
CA ARG A 32 4.94 15.63 -5.53
C ARG A 32 4.52 15.97 -4.10
N LEU A 33 5.30 15.54 -3.11
CA LEU A 33 5.01 15.82 -1.70
C LEU A 33 5.12 17.32 -1.37
N ARG A 34 6.13 18.01 -1.91
CA ARG A 34 6.28 19.46 -1.74
C ARG A 34 5.16 20.24 -2.42
N ASP A 35 4.77 19.84 -3.62
CA ASP A 35 3.64 20.44 -4.34
C ASP A 35 2.32 20.27 -3.55
N ALA A 36 2.20 19.20 -2.75
CA ALA A 36 1.10 18.98 -1.82
C ALA A 36 1.27 19.66 -0.44
N GLY A 37 2.35 20.43 -0.24
CA GLY A 37 2.58 21.24 0.96
C GLY A 37 3.53 20.64 2.00
N ALA A 38 4.16 19.48 1.74
CA ALA A 38 5.15 18.92 2.66
C ALA A 38 6.44 19.74 2.67
N ILE A 39 7.05 19.91 3.85
CA ILE A 39 8.30 20.64 4.02
C ILE A 39 9.41 19.65 4.42
N PRO A 40 10.44 19.45 3.59
CA PRO A 40 11.59 18.64 4.00
C PRO A 40 12.37 19.32 5.12
N ILE A 41 12.65 18.56 6.19
CA ILE A 41 13.38 19.08 7.36
C ILE A 41 14.78 18.46 7.54
N GLY A 42 15.10 17.39 6.81
CA GLY A 42 16.35 16.65 7.01
C GLY A 42 16.61 15.54 5.99
N LYS A 43 17.90 15.26 5.76
CA LYS A 43 18.38 14.05 5.08
C LYS A 43 18.66 12.96 6.13
N GLY A 44 17.98 11.83 6.02
CA GLY A 44 18.10 10.71 6.96
C GLY A 44 19.30 9.83 6.63
N ASN A 45 20.15 9.54 7.62
CA ASN A 45 21.28 8.61 7.48
C ASN A 45 20.82 7.22 7.02
N LEU A 46 21.73 6.46 6.43
CA LEU A 46 21.47 5.13 5.86
C LEU A 46 22.70 4.21 5.95
N ASP A 47 22.50 2.90 5.81
CA ASP A 47 23.61 2.01 5.41
C ASP A 47 24.13 2.47 4.04
N GLN A 48 25.45 2.61 3.89
CA GLN A 48 26.08 3.21 2.73
C GLN A 48 25.63 2.56 1.41
N PHE A 49 25.30 3.39 0.43
CA PHE A 49 24.71 2.97 -0.86
C PHE A 49 23.49 2.06 -0.71
N ALA A 50 22.68 2.29 0.32
CA ALA A 50 21.52 1.49 0.69
C ALA A 50 21.81 -0.03 0.82
N THR A 51 23.03 -0.37 1.25
CA THR A 51 23.53 -1.75 1.31
C THR A 51 23.51 -2.30 2.73
N GLY A 52 22.33 -2.69 3.19
CA GLY A 52 22.16 -3.39 4.46
C GLY A 52 20.73 -3.37 4.99
N LEU A 53 20.52 -4.14 6.05
CA LEU A 53 19.28 -4.22 6.84
C LEU A 53 19.51 -3.82 8.31
N VAL A 54 20.69 -3.28 8.63
CA VAL A 54 21.16 -3.14 10.02
C VAL A 54 21.25 -1.69 10.50
N GLY A 55 21.57 -0.74 9.61
CA GLY A 55 21.73 0.68 9.94
C GLY A 55 23.07 1.04 10.57
N THR A 56 24.04 0.12 10.60
CA THR A 56 25.36 0.28 11.22
C THR A 56 26.49 0.56 10.21
N ARG A 57 26.22 0.49 8.91
CA ARG A 57 27.22 0.57 7.83
C ARG A 57 27.35 1.99 7.28
N SER A 58 27.51 2.97 8.17
CA SER A 58 27.61 4.39 7.81
C SER A 58 28.81 5.06 8.49
N PRO A 59 29.63 5.82 7.75
CA PRO A 59 30.70 6.63 8.35
C PRO A 59 30.13 7.80 9.18
N TYR A 60 28.86 8.15 9.01
CA TYR A 60 28.17 9.15 9.84
C TYR A 60 27.72 8.60 11.21
N GLY A 61 28.06 7.34 11.52
CA GLY A 61 27.69 6.67 12.75
C GLY A 61 26.36 5.91 12.68
N VAL A 62 26.06 5.19 13.75
CA VAL A 62 24.84 4.38 13.87
C VAL A 62 23.68 5.26 14.33
N ALA A 63 22.59 5.28 13.57
CA ALA A 63 21.36 5.96 14.00
C ALA A 63 20.83 5.30 15.28
N ARG A 64 20.35 6.09 16.25
CA ARG A 64 19.80 5.55 17.49
C ARG A 64 18.43 4.92 17.23
N ASN A 65 18.21 3.70 17.75
CA ASN A 65 16.84 3.20 17.91
C ASN A 65 16.11 4.05 18.95
N ALA A 66 15.08 4.78 18.52
CA ALA A 66 14.36 5.76 19.32
C ALA A 66 13.47 5.09 20.38
N VAL A 67 13.01 3.87 20.12
CA VAL A 67 12.11 3.11 20.98
C VAL A 67 12.86 2.21 21.96
N ALA A 68 13.94 1.58 21.51
CA ALA A 68 14.76 0.64 22.29
C ALA A 68 16.27 0.94 22.16
N PRO A 69 16.81 1.91 22.93
CA PRO A 69 18.22 2.28 22.87
C PRO A 69 19.17 1.08 23.05
N GLY A 70 20.23 1.02 22.26
CA GLY A 70 21.21 -0.10 22.25
C GLY A 70 20.84 -1.25 21.31
N TRP A 71 19.58 -1.34 20.89
CA TRP A 71 19.12 -2.24 19.82
C TRP A 71 19.30 -1.62 18.45
N LEU A 72 19.32 -2.45 17.40
CA LEU A 72 19.45 -1.96 16.04
C LEU A 72 18.30 -1.00 15.67
N PRO A 73 18.58 0.12 14.99
CA PRO A 73 17.54 0.94 14.37
C PRO A 73 16.92 0.25 13.14
N GLY A 74 17.58 -0.79 12.62
CA GLY A 74 17.30 -1.39 11.31
C GLY A 74 17.89 -0.55 10.18
N GLY A 75 18.03 -1.17 9.01
CA GLY A 75 18.57 -0.53 7.82
C GLY A 75 17.88 -0.99 6.54
N SER A 76 18.26 -0.44 5.39
CA SER A 76 19.23 0.64 5.24
C SER A 76 18.64 2.02 5.55
N SER A 77 17.33 2.17 5.69
CA SER A 77 16.67 3.49 5.93
C SER A 77 16.68 3.92 7.40
N SER A 78 17.83 3.76 8.08
CA SER A 78 17.97 3.85 9.54
C SER A 78 17.58 5.22 10.12
N GLY A 79 18.12 6.30 9.55
CA GLY A 79 17.82 7.66 10.01
C GLY A 79 16.39 8.10 9.71
N SER A 80 15.79 7.55 8.64
CA SER A 80 14.39 7.86 8.27
C SER A 80 13.44 7.30 9.32
N ALA A 81 13.52 6.00 9.62
CA ALA A 81 12.71 5.38 10.66
C ALA A 81 12.98 6.01 12.04
N SER A 82 14.25 6.20 12.42
CA SER A 82 14.60 6.81 13.71
C SER A 82 14.01 8.21 13.88
N SER A 83 13.93 9.00 12.81
CA SER A 83 13.38 10.37 12.87
C SER A 83 11.87 10.41 13.08
N VAL A 84 11.12 9.46 12.53
CA VAL A 84 9.66 9.35 12.73
C VAL A 84 9.37 8.84 14.14
N ALA A 85 10.05 7.76 14.55
CA ALA A 85 9.85 7.17 15.88
C ALA A 85 10.26 8.11 17.03
N ALA A 86 11.22 9.00 16.80
CA ALA A 86 11.59 10.05 17.75
C ALA A 86 10.66 11.27 17.73
N GLY A 87 9.63 11.31 16.88
CA GLY A 87 8.69 12.42 16.76
C GLY A 87 9.28 13.68 16.13
N LEU A 88 10.41 13.57 15.40
CA LEU A 88 11.06 14.70 14.74
C LEU A 88 10.35 15.09 13.43
N CYS A 89 9.62 14.16 12.82
CA CYS A 89 8.79 14.37 11.64
C CYS A 89 7.56 13.46 11.67
N VAL A 90 6.52 13.85 10.94
CA VAL A 90 5.25 13.11 10.90
C VAL A 90 5.30 11.90 9.94
N PHE A 91 6.15 11.96 8.91
CA PHE A 91 6.49 10.82 8.05
C PHE A 91 7.91 10.99 7.51
N SER A 92 8.48 9.90 6.97
CA SER A 92 9.74 9.98 6.25
C SER A 92 9.77 9.06 5.03
N LEU A 93 10.59 9.42 4.04
CA LEU A 93 10.87 8.59 2.88
C LEU A 93 12.11 7.73 3.13
N GLY A 94 11.99 6.43 2.88
CA GLY A 94 13.08 5.47 2.77
C GLY A 94 13.22 4.93 1.35
N THR A 95 14.05 3.91 1.20
CA THR A 95 14.04 3.04 0.01
C THR A 95 14.04 1.58 0.44
N ASP A 96 13.48 0.70 -0.38
CA ASP A 96 13.39 -0.72 -0.13
C ASP A 96 13.61 -1.54 -1.40
N THR A 97 14.74 -2.25 -1.43
CA THR A 97 15.04 -3.31 -2.40
C THR A 97 14.72 -4.69 -1.84
N ALA A 98 15.10 -4.91 -0.57
CA ALA A 98 15.18 -6.22 0.06
C ALA A 98 14.85 -6.18 1.57
N GLY A 99 14.19 -5.12 2.04
CA GLY A 99 13.74 -5.00 3.44
C GLY A 99 13.96 -3.62 4.05
N SER A 100 14.60 -2.70 3.32
CA SER A 100 15.07 -1.43 3.86
C SER A 100 13.97 -0.42 4.24
N GLY A 101 12.73 -0.64 3.85
CA GLY A 101 11.53 0.08 4.28
C GLY A 101 10.69 -0.68 5.31
N ARG A 102 11.01 -1.94 5.57
CA ARG A 102 10.24 -2.87 6.42
C ARG A 102 10.95 -3.16 7.74
N VAL A 103 12.21 -3.57 7.69
CA VAL A 103 13.02 -3.92 8.88
C VAL A 103 13.15 -2.74 9.85
N PRO A 104 13.48 -1.51 9.41
CA PRO A 104 13.53 -0.38 10.35
C PRO A 104 12.16 -0.06 10.98
N ALA A 105 11.05 -0.31 10.27
CA ALA A 105 9.70 -0.05 10.79
C ALA A 105 9.40 -0.99 11.95
N ALA A 106 9.64 -2.30 11.77
CA ALA A 106 9.45 -3.30 12.82
C ALA A 106 10.28 -3.04 14.07
N PHE A 107 11.52 -2.53 13.92
CA PHE A 107 12.41 -2.23 15.05
C PHE A 107 12.14 -0.90 15.72
N GLN A 108 11.31 -0.04 15.15
CA GLN A 108 11.06 1.31 15.65
C GLN A 108 9.56 1.54 15.92
N GLU A 109 8.76 0.47 15.92
CA GLU A 109 7.32 0.52 16.18
C GLU A 109 6.56 1.45 15.22
N LEU A 110 6.91 1.39 13.93
CA LEU A 110 6.31 2.20 12.88
C LEU A 110 5.56 1.36 11.86
N VAL A 111 4.66 2.03 11.13
CA VAL A 111 4.14 1.53 9.86
C VAL A 111 5.19 1.78 8.77
N GLY A 112 5.60 0.73 8.07
CA GLY A 112 6.53 0.77 6.94
C GLY A 112 5.85 0.33 5.65
N TRP A 113 5.44 1.27 4.81
CA TRP A 113 4.83 0.96 3.51
C TRP A 113 5.89 0.83 2.43
N LYS A 114 5.96 -0.36 1.84
CA LYS A 114 6.75 -0.67 0.64
C LYS A 114 5.81 -0.78 -0.56
N PRO A 115 5.76 0.24 -1.43
CA PRO A 115 4.79 0.28 -2.50
C PRO A 115 5.01 -0.83 -3.53
N THR A 116 3.98 -1.14 -4.30
CA THR A 116 4.12 -1.81 -5.59
C THR A 116 5.26 -1.17 -6.40
N LYS A 117 6.12 -2.00 -7.00
CA LYS A 117 7.27 -1.51 -7.78
C LYS A 117 6.81 -0.60 -8.91
N GLY A 118 7.40 0.58 -9.03
CA GLY A 118 7.06 1.56 -10.06
C GLY A 118 5.82 2.41 -9.77
N LEU A 119 5.12 2.21 -8.64
CA LEU A 119 4.01 3.07 -8.20
C LEU A 119 4.52 4.47 -7.80
N LEU A 120 5.63 4.49 -7.06
CA LEU A 120 6.39 5.71 -6.76
C LEU A 120 7.60 5.75 -7.69
N SER A 121 7.83 6.91 -8.30
CA SER A 121 9.01 7.12 -9.15
C SER A 121 10.30 7.09 -8.35
N THR A 122 11.34 6.51 -8.95
CA THR A 122 12.72 6.45 -8.47
C THR A 122 13.62 7.50 -9.13
N ARG A 123 13.08 8.41 -9.94
CA ARG A 123 13.85 9.51 -10.53
C ARG A 123 14.35 10.46 -9.44
N GLY A 124 15.65 10.72 -9.44
CA GLY A 124 16.35 11.45 -8.37
C GLY A 124 16.66 10.59 -7.15
N VAL A 125 16.71 9.26 -7.29
CA VAL A 125 17.18 8.33 -6.26
C VAL A 125 18.47 7.67 -6.72
N VAL A 126 19.51 7.69 -5.89
CA VAL A 126 20.76 6.95 -6.14
C VAL A 126 20.42 5.45 -6.09
N PRO A 127 20.60 4.70 -7.20
CA PRO A 127 20.13 3.33 -7.31
C PRO A 127 20.98 2.37 -6.47
N ALA A 128 20.33 1.37 -5.89
CA ALA A 128 20.98 0.23 -5.25
C ALA A 128 20.84 -1.01 -6.14
N CYS A 129 19.60 -1.41 -6.46
CA CYS A 129 19.32 -2.38 -7.52
C CYS A 129 18.17 -1.80 -8.35
N ARG A 130 18.50 -1.04 -9.40
CA ARG A 130 17.54 -0.17 -10.10
C ARG A 130 16.28 -0.93 -10.55
N SER A 131 16.40 -2.18 -11.00
CA SER A 131 15.25 -2.97 -11.45
C SER A 131 14.31 -3.46 -10.34
N LEU A 132 14.73 -3.32 -9.08
CA LEU A 132 14.03 -3.78 -7.88
C LEU A 132 13.70 -2.66 -6.91
N ASP A 133 14.32 -1.49 -7.01
CA ASP A 133 14.21 -0.42 -6.02
C ASP A 133 12.79 0.16 -5.94
N CYS A 134 12.34 0.40 -4.71
CA CYS A 134 11.14 1.15 -4.39
C CYS A 134 11.50 2.28 -3.43
N VAL A 135 10.96 3.48 -3.63
CA VAL A 135 10.85 4.46 -2.52
C VAL A 135 9.84 3.90 -1.52
N SER A 136 10.12 4.01 -0.22
CA SER A 136 9.23 3.52 0.85
C SER A 136 8.84 4.65 1.80
N VAL A 137 7.81 4.44 2.62
CA VAL A 137 7.32 5.43 3.59
C VAL A 137 7.34 4.84 4.99
N PHE A 138 7.77 5.63 5.96
CA PHE A 138 7.57 5.37 7.39
C PHE A 138 6.59 6.39 7.97
N ALA A 139 5.62 5.91 8.75
CA ALA A 139 4.65 6.74 9.44
C ALA A 139 4.29 6.13 10.81
N ASN A 140 3.66 6.93 11.69
CA ASN A 140 3.20 6.46 13.01
C ASN A 140 1.84 5.76 12.96
N SER A 141 1.08 5.94 11.88
CA SER A 141 -0.24 5.34 11.68
C SER A 141 -0.42 4.86 10.25
N VAL A 142 -1.37 3.96 10.05
CA VAL A 142 -1.77 3.49 8.72
C VAL A 142 -2.47 4.61 7.96
N ALA A 143 -3.28 5.41 8.65
CA ALA A 143 -3.95 6.57 8.07
C ALA A 143 -2.95 7.56 7.45
N ASP A 144 -1.84 7.88 8.14
CA ASP A 144 -0.79 8.75 7.61
C ASP A 144 -0.12 8.12 6.39
N ALA A 145 0.20 6.83 6.44
CA ALA A 145 0.80 6.12 5.30
C ALA A 145 -0.12 6.16 4.06
N ALA A 146 -1.43 6.02 4.25
CA ALA A 146 -2.41 6.12 3.18
C ALA A 146 -2.51 7.52 2.57
N VAL A 147 -2.48 8.59 3.38
CA VAL A 147 -2.44 9.96 2.87
C VAL A 147 -1.18 10.19 2.02
N ILE A 148 -0.02 9.69 2.47
CA ILE A 148 1.22 9.79 1.70
C ILE A 148 1.14 8.98 0.41
N MET A 149 0.52 7.79 0.44
CA MET A 149 0.27 7.00 -0.77
C MET A 149 -0.54 7.79 -1.80
N ASP A 150 -1.65 8.40 -1.40
CA ASP A 150 -2.52 9.17 -2.30
C ASP A 150 -1.81 10.33 -2.99
N VAL A 151 -0.85 10.96 -2.30
CA VAL A 151 -0.08 12.10 -2.82
C VAL A 151 1.14 11.66 -3.65
N ALA A 152 1.86 10.65 -3.17
CA ALA A 152 3.16 10.26 -3.72
C ALA A 152 3.04 9.31 -4.92
N ALA A 153 1.96 8.52 -4.98
CA ALA A 153 1.72 7.59 -6.07
C ALA A 153 1.47 8.32 -7.39
N GLY A 154 2.06 7.82 -8.48
CA GLY A 154 1.80 8.36 -9.80
C GLY A 154 2.83 7.96 -10.82
N PHE A 155 2.34 7.64 -12.02
CA PHE A 155 3.19 7.34 -13.17
C PHE A 155 4.12 8.53 -13.49
N ASP A 156 5.41 8.28 -13.63
CA ASP A 156 6.39 9.22 -14.16
C ASP A 156 6.92 8.66 -15.48
N VAL A 157 6.57 9.33 -16.59
CA VAL A 157 6.99 8.93 -17.93
C VAL A 157 8.51 8.98 -18.13
N LEU A 158 9.23 9.73 -17.28
CA LEU A 158 10.69 9.86 -17.35
C LEU A 158 11.42 8.79 -16.53
N ASP A 159 10.71 7.98 -15.75
CA ASP A 159 11.29 6.86 -14.99
C ASP A 159 11.02 5.54 -15.73
N PRO A 160 12.06 4.83 -16.21
CA PRO A 160 11.90 3.62 -17.01
C PRO A 160 11.27 2.45 -16.22
N TYR A 161 11.26 2.49 -14.89
CA TYR A 161 10.63 1.47 -14.05
C TYR A 161 9.27 1.92 -13.48
N SER A 162 8.83 3.15 -13.77
CA SER A 162 7.50 3.60 -13.36
C SER A 162 6.41 2.86 -14.13
N ARG A 163 5.31 2.55 -13.46
CA ARG A 163 4.19 1.81 -14.04
C ARG A 163 2.87 2.48 -13.70
N LYS A 164 1.94 2.45 -14.66
CA LYS A 164 0.53 2.71 -14.39
C LYS A 164 -0.04 1.48 -13.69
N ILE A 165 -0.12 1.52 -12.37
CA ILE A 165 -0.74 0.46 -11.58
C ILE A 165 -2.25 0.65 -11.64
N GLY A 166 -2.98 -0.44 -11.92
CA GLY A 166 -4.42 -0.43 -12.06
C GLY A 166 -5.16 -0.16 -10.75
N VAL A 167 -6.49 -0.12 -10.82
CA VAL A 167 -7.35 0.06 -9.64
C VAL A 167 -7.12 -1.09 -8.68
N ASP A 168 -6.80 -0.73 -7.44
CA ASP A 168 -6.48 -1.68 -6.38
C ASP A 168 -7.70 -2.55 -6.02
N LYS A 169 -7.48 -3.82 -5.69
CA LYS A 169 -8.55 -4.79 -5.38
C LYS A 169 -9.08 -4.56 -3.96
N PRO A 170 -10.34 -4.91 -3.65
CA PRO A 170 -10.82 -4.87 -2.26
C PRO A 170 -9.93 -5.73 -1.34
N ALA A 171 -9.85 -5.36 -0.06
CA ALA A 171 -9.15 -6.17 0.93
C ALA A 171 -9.81 -7.55 1.05
N GLY A 172 -9.10 -8.59 0.62
CA GLY A 172 -9.52 -9.97 0.81
C GLY A 172 -9.36 -10.40 2.27
N ARG A 173 -10.10 -11.44 2.66
CA ARG A 173 -10.12 -11.94 4.04
C ARG A 173 -9.20 -13.14 4.29
N ARG A 174 -8.67 -13.77 3.24
CA ARG A 174 -7.84 -14.98 3.35
C ARG A 174 -6.36 -14.61 3.45
N ILE A 175 -5.74 -14.90 4.58
CA ILE A 175 -4.37 -14.56 4.90
C ILE A 175 -3.51 -15.82 4.96
N GLY A 176 -2.53 -15.93 4.06
CA GLY A 176 -1.55 -17.01 4.07
C GLY A 176 -0.53 -16.85 5.18
N VAL A 177 -0.35 -17.89 5.97
CA VAL A 177 0.63 -17.98 7.06
C VAL A 177 1.56 -19.15 6.76
N PRO A 178 2.89 -18.97 6.75
CA PRO A 178 3.81 -20.07 6.43
C PRO A 178 3.70 -21.25 7.41
N LYS A 179 3.68 -22.47 6.86
CA LYS A 179 3.67 -23.73 7.64
C LYS A 179 4.88 -23.89 8.56
N ALA A 180 6.03 -23.43 8.09
CA ALA A 180 7.30 -23.54 8.79
C ALA A 180 8.07 -22.22 8.69
N LEU A 181 8.57 -21.77 9.84
CA LEU A 181 9.36 -20.56 9.98
C LEU A 181 10.62 -20.87 10.79
N ASP A 182 11.74 -20.29 10.36
CA ASP A 182 12.99 -20.30 11.09
C ASP A 182 13.20 -18.93 11.76
N PHE A 183 13.11 -18.90 13.09
CA PHE A 183 13.31 -17.72 13.94
C PHE A 183 14.76 -17.56 14.44
N SER A 184 15.71 -18.30 13.86
CA SER A 184 17.14 -18.24 14.22
C SER A 184 17.43 -18.43 15.71
N GLY A 185 16.62 -19.26 16.38
CA GLY A 185 16.74 -19.55 17.81
C GLY A 185 16.31 -18.41 18.74
N ASP A 186 15.64 -17.37 18.24
CA ASP A 186 15.10 -16.31 19.09
C ASP A 186 13.95 -16.83 19.97
N PRO A 187 13.97 -16.61 21.30
CA PRO A 187 12.99 -17.20 22.21
C PRO A 187 11.63 -16.49 22.20
N ASP A 188 11.56 -15.22 21.78
CA ASP A 188 10.34 -14.40 21.93
C ASP A 188 9.53 -14.34 20.63
N THR A 189 10.22 -14.16 19.49
CA THR A 189 9.57 -13.87 18.20
C THR A 189 8.64 -14.97 17.67
N PRO A 190 8.83 -16.29 17.93
CA PRO A 190 7.83 -17.29 17.55
C PRO A 190 6.48 -17.07 18.24
N GLY A 191 6.49 -16.71 19.53
CA GLY A 191 5.28 -16.42 20.29
C GLY A 191 4.59 -15.14 19.80
N LEU A 192 5.37 -14.08 19.58
CA LEU A 192 4.84 -12.82 19.02
C LEU A 192 4.20 -13.00 17.64
N PHE A 193 4.77 -13.86 16.80
CA PHE A 193 4.17 -14.18 15.50
C PHE A 193 2.85 -14.94 15.66
N ALA A 194 2.80 -15.94 16.55
CA ALA A 194 1.57 -16.68 16.84
C ALA A 194 0.47 -15.75 17.36
N ASP A 195 0.80 -14.81 18.25
CA ASP A 195 -0.14 -13.80 18.76
C ASP A 195 -0.68 -12.90 17.64
N ALA A 196 0.18 -12.51 16.68
CA ALA A 196 -0.25 -11.73 15.52
C ALA A 196 -1.22 -12.49 14.61
N VAL A 197 -0.99 -13.79 14.41
CA VAL A 197 -1.91 -14.67 13.67
C VAL A 197 -3.26 -14.79 14.38
N GLU A 198 -3.26 -15.03 15.69
CA GLU A 198 -4.50 -15.09 16.49
C GLU A 198 -5.26 -13.77 16.49
N ARG A 199 -4.56 -12.64 16.53
CA ARG A 199 -5.19 -11.32 16.43
C ARG A 199 -5.92 -11.14 15.11
N LEU A 200 -5.34 -11.52 13.97
CA LEU A 200 -6.05 -11.49 12.68
C LEU A 200 -7.30 -12.37 12.69
N ARG A 201 -7.21 -13.59 13.25
CA ARG A 201 -8.37 -14.48 13.39
C ARG A 201 -9.49 -13.84 14.21
N SER A 202 -9.15 -13.20 15.33
CA SER A 202 -10.14 -12.50 16.18
C SER A 202 -10.81 -11.30 15.49
N LEU A 203 -10.16 -10.74 14.47
CA LEU A 203 -10.67 -9.63 13.66
C LEU A 203 -11.48 -10.11 12.44
N GLY A 204 -11.72 -11.42 12.33
CA GLY A 204 -12.56 -12.01 11.28
C GLY A 204 -11.85 -12.33 9.97
N PHE A 205 -10.50 -12.34 9.97
CA PHE A 205 -9.72 -12.86 8.86
C PHE A 205 -9.62 -14.39 8.93
N GLU A 206 -9.66 -15.02 7.77
CA GLU A 206 -9.40 -16.45 7.61
C GLU A 206 -7.90 -16.64 7.40
N THR A 207 -7.30 -17.63 8.04
CA THR A 207 -5.88 -17.92 7.88
C THR A 207 -5.68 -19.27 7.23
N GLU A 208 -4.85 -19.33 6.20
CA GLU A 208 -4.49 -20.58 5.53
C GLU A 208 -2.99 -20.85 5.64
N GLU A 209 -2.64 -22.11 5.89
CA GLU A 209 -1.26 -22.55 5.93
C GLU A 209 -0.67 -22.67 4.51
N ILE A 210 0.39 -21.93 4.22
CA ILE A 210 1.03 -21.91 2.89
C ILE A 210 2.46 -22.47 2.91
N ASP A 211 2.87 -23.01 1.76
CA ASP A 211 4.27 -23.34 1.51
C ASP A 211 5.02 -22.09 1.03
N LEU A 212 5.97 -21.62 1.86
CA LEU A 212 6.77 -20.45 1.55
C LEU A 212 7.99 -20.78 0.67
N THR A 213 8.27 -22.06 0.40
CA THR A 213 9.48 -22.53 -0.31
C THR A 213 9.75 -21.77 -1.62
N PRO A 214 8.78 -21.59 -2.54
CA PRO A 214 9.04 -20.85 -3.79
C PRO A 214 9.52 -19.42 -3.57
N PHE A 215 9.04 -18.76 -2.51
CA PHE A 215 9.41 -17.40 -2.16
C PHE A 215 10.83 -17.34 -1.59
N VAL A 216 11.16 -18.21 -0.62
CA VAL A 216 12.50 -18.23 -0.02
C VAL A 216 13.58 -18.72 -0.98
N GLU A 217 13.25 -19.63 -1.91
CA GLU A 217 14.20 -20.02 -2.97
C GLU A 217 14.41 -18.89 -3.98
N ALA A 218 13.37 -18.13 -4.35
CA ALA A 218 13.53 -16.93 -5.15
C ALA A 218 14.41 -15.87 -4.45
N ALA A 219 14.28 -15.72 -3.13
CA ALA A 219 15.11 -14.78 -2.35
C ALA A 219 16.62 -15.07 -2.47
N LYS A 220 17.03 -16.33 -2.59
CA LYS A 220 18.46 -16.70 -2.72
C LYS A 220 19.09 -16.09 -3.95
N LEU A 221 18.35 -16.02 -5.05
CA LEU A 221 18.81 -15.41 -6.32
C LEU A 221 19.26 -13.95 -6.15
N LEU A 222 18.76 -13.24 -5.13
CA LEU A 222 19.17 -11.85 -4.90
C LEU A 222 20.66 -11.72 -4.57
N TYR A 223 21.21 -12.63 -3.75
CA TYR A 223 22.59 -12.56 -3.25
C TYR A 223 23.49 -13.66 -3.79
N GLU A 224 22.93 -14.82 -4.16
CA GLU A 224 23.63 -15.93 -4.81
C GLU A 224 23.54 -15.85 -6.35
N GLY A 225 22.86 -14.83 -6.86
CA GLY A 225 22.67 -14.59 -8.28
C GLY A 225 23.10 -13.18 -8.72
N PRO A 226 22.85 -12.84 -9.98
CA PRO A 226 23.45 -11.69 -10.66
C PRO A 226 22.83 -10.34 -10.30
N TRP A 227 21.75 -10.29 -9.51
CA TRP A 227 21.11 -9.01 -9.14
C TRP A 227 22.00 -8.11 -8.30
N VAL A 228 22.95 -8.66 -7.53
CA VAL A 228 23.95 -7.83 -6.85
C VAL A 228 24.81 -7.02 -7.82
N ALA A 229 24.97 -7.47 -9.07
CA ALA A 229 25.71 -6.74 -10.09
C ALA A 229 25.07 -5.37 -10.43
N GLU A 230 23.77 -5.17 -10.17
CA GLU A 230 23.15 -3.84 -10.33
C GLU A 230 23.74 -2.80 -9.36
N ARG A 231 24.18 -3.22 -8.17
CA ARG A 231 24.86 -2.33 -7.23
C ARG A 231 26.21 -1.89 -7.77
N TRP A 232 26.94 -2.83 -8.35
CA TRP A 232 28.20 -2.52 -9.03
C TRP A 232 27.97 -1.63 -10.26
N ALA A 233 26.93 -1.89 -11.05
CA ALA A 233 26.58 -1.04 -12.18
C ALA A 233 26.18 0.39 -11.75
N ALA A 234 25.64 0.56 -10.55
CA ALA A 234 25.24 1.85 -10.01
C ALA A 234 26.41 2.70 -9.51
N VAL A 235 27.36 2.10 -8.76
CA VAL A 235 28.41 2.86 -8.05
C VAL A 235 29.83 2.30 -8.23
N GLY A 236 30.02 1.26 -9.04
CA GLY A 236 31.28 0.52 -9.19
C GLY A 236 32.44 1.38 -9.67
N ASP A 237 32.21 2.28 -10.62
CA ASP A 237 33.25 3.22 -11.11
C ASP A 237 33.77 4.12 -9.99
N PHE A 238 32.87 4.62 -9.13
CA PHE A 238 33.24 5.40 -7.96
C PHE A 238 34.02 4.55 -6.95
N VAL A 239 33.53 3.35 -6.64
CA VAL A 239 34.15 2.43 -5.68
C VAL A 239 35.56 2.04 -6.13
N ALA A 240 35.74 1.75 -7.42
CA ALA A 240 37.04 1.41 -7.99
C ALA A 240 38.03 2.59 -8.00
N GLY A 241 37.53 3.81 -8.24
CA GLY A 241 38.35 5.03 -8.21
C GLY A 241 38.70 5.52 -6.81
N LYS A 242 37.87 5.23 -5.81
CA LYS A 242 37.98 5.73 -4.43
C LYS A 242 37.64 4.66 -3.37
N PRO A 243 38.35 3.53 -3.34
CA PRO A 243 38.01 2.40 -2.46
C PRO A 243 38.12 2.72 -0.96
N ASP A 244 38.97 3.66 -0.57
CA ASP A 244 39.17 4.01 0.85
C ASP A 244 38.07 4.93 1.40
N SER A 245 37.25 5.52 0.53
CA SER A 245 36.09 6.34 0.90
C SER A 245 34.82 5.51 1.19
N VAL A 246 34.90 4.20 0.94
CA VAL A 246 33.78 3.25 1.06
C VAL A 246 33.89 2.50 2.39
N PHE A 247 32.77 2.43 3.11
CA PHE A 247 32.68 1.73 4.39
C PHE A 247 33.12 0.26 4.22
N PRO A 248 34.04 -0.28 5.04
CA PRO A 248 34.72 -1.54 4.74
C PRO A 248 33.80 -2.74 4.45
N VAL A 249 32.73 -2.88 5.23
CA VAL A 249 31.72 -3.95 5.02
C VAL A 249 31.00 -3.77 3.69
N THR A 250 30.59 -2.54 3.38
CA THR A 250 29.91 -2.20 2.13
C THR A 250 30.82 -2.40 0.93
N ARG A 251 32.09 -1.98 1.03
CA ARG A 251 33.10 -2.17 -0.02
C ARG A 251 33.23 -3.64 -0.40
N ARG A 252 33.42 -4.51 0.60
CA ARG A 252 33.55 -5.96 0.36
C ARG A 252 32.34 -6.54 -0.36
N ILE A 253 31.12 -6.11 0.00
CA ILE A 253 29.88 -6.57 -0.65
C ILE A 253 29.85 -6.10 -2.11
N LEU A 254 30.16 -4.83 -2.38
CA LEU A 254 30.17 -4.27 -3.73
C LEU A 254 31.23 -4.95 -4.60
N GLU A 255 32.46 -5.10 -4.10
CA GLU A 255 33.54 -5.78 -4.82
C GLU A 255 33.20 -7.24 -5.15
N ALA A 256 32.53 -7.94 -4.22
CA ALA A 256 32.04 -9.31 -4.43
C ALA A 256 30.86 -9.41 -5.41
N SER A 257 30.29 -8.28 -5.84
CA SER A 257 29.19 -8.24 -6.81
C SER A 257 29.66 -8.27 -8.27
N GLN A 258 30.97 -8.34 -8.49
CA GLN A 258 31.60 -8.44 -9.82
C GLN A 258 31.60 -9.87 -10.35
N GLY A 259 31.94 -10.04 -11.64
CA GLY A 259 32.23 -11.34 -12.24
C GLY A 259 31.02 -12.12 -12.76
N TRP A 260 29.81 -11.58 -12.66
CA TRP A 260 28.62 -12.14 -13.31
C TRP A 260 28.62 -11.83 -14.81
N ASP A 261 28.39 -12.85 -15.65
CA ASP A 261 28.25 -12.68 -17.09
C ASP A 261 26.77 -12.61 -17.53
N ALA A 262 26.56 -12.32 -18.82
CA ALA A 262 25.23 -12.24 -19.39
C ALA A 262 24.48 -13.60 -19.33
N VAL A 263 25.19 -14.72 -19.45
CA VAL A 263 24.58 -16.05 -19.45
C VAL A 263 24.02 -16.39 -18.06
N ALA A 264 24.80 -16.14 -17.01
CA ALA A 264 24.36 -16.27 -15.62
C ALA A 264 23.18 -15.33 -15.33
N THR A 265 23.19 -14.12 -15.89
CA THR A 265 22.08 -13.17 -15.82
C THR A 265 20.78 -13.73 -16.38
N PHE A 266 20.78 -14.20 -17.63
CA PHE A 266 19.57 -14.75 -18.24
C PHE A 266 19.11 -16.04 -17.57
N ARG A 267 20.02 -16.94 -17.18
CA ARG A 267 19.67 -18.17 -16.43
C ARG A 267 18.99 -17.86 -15.11
N ALA A 268 19.46 -16.84 -14.38
CA ALA A 268 18.85 -16.45 -13.12
C ALA A 268 17.47 -15.82 -13.33
N GLN A 269 17.27 -15.07 -14.43
CA GLN A 269 15.95 -14.53 -14.80
C GLN A 269 14.95 -15.65 -15.13
N ASP A 270 15.36 -16.66 -15.91
CA ASP A 270 14.54 -17.83 -16.20
C ASP A 270 14.18 -18.56 -14.91
N LYS A 271 15.17 -18.75 -14.02
CA LYS A 271 14.95 -19.40 -12.72
C LYS A 271 13.99 -18.63 -11.83
N LEU A 272 14.08 -17.29 -11.82
CA LEU A 272 13.12 -16.45 -11.10
C LEU A 272 11.71 -16.61 -11.67
N ARG A 273 11.54 -16.78 -12.99
CA ARG A 273 10.22 -17.04 -13.59
C ARG A 273 9.65 -18.40 -13.22
N GLU A 274 10.48 -19.43 -13.08
CA GLU A 274 10.04 -20.72 -12.54
C GLU A 274 9.49 -20.58 -11.12
N PHE A 275 10.23 -19.91 -10.22
CA PHE A 275 9.78 -19.69 -8.86
C PHE A 275 8.55 -18.77 -8.79
N ALA A 276 8.47 -17.75 -9.63
CA ALA A 276 7.28 -16.90 -9.72
C ALA A 276 6.03 -17.71 -10.11
N ARG A 277 6.14 -18.63 -11.08
CA ARG A 277 5.02 -19.50 -11.47
C ARG A 277 4.57 -20.42 -10.33
N GLN A 278 5.51 -20.90 -9.51
CA GLN A 278 5.18 -21.70 -8.33
C GLN A 278 4.51 -20.85 -7.24
N ALA A 279 5.05 -19.65 -6.97
CA ALA A 279 4.47 -18.69 -6.03
C ALA A 279 3.07 -18.24 -6.45
N GLU A 280 2.79 -18.15 -7.75
CA GLU A 280 1.46 -17.82 -8.28
C GLU A 280 0.35 -18.76 -7.82
N GLN A 281 0.66 -20.05 -7.61
CA GLN A 281 -0.31 -21.04 -7.13
C GLN A 281 -0.78 -20.74 -5.70
N VAL A 282 0.07 -20.11 -4.88
CA VAL A 282 -0.29 -19.72 -3.51
C VAL A 282 -1.39 -18.65 -3.52
N TRP A 283 -1.36 -17.72 -4.48
CA TRP A 283 -2.31 -16.62 -4.57
C TRP A 283 -3.73 -17.02 -5.02
N GLU A 284 -3.95 -18.28 -5.39
CA GLU A 284 -5.29 -18.82 -5.63
C GLU A 284 -6.04 -19.09 -4.30
N ALA A 285 -5.28 -19.47 -3.28
CA ALA A 285 -5.80 -19.77 -1.95
C ALA A 285 -5.92 -18.53 -1.05
N VAL A 286 -5.05 -17.55 -1.22
CA VAL A 286 -4.93 -16.41 -0.29
C VAL A 286 -4.89 -15.05 -0.99
N ASP A 287 -5.32 -14.02 -0.27
CA ASP A 287 -5.39 -12.64 -0.76
C ASP A 287 -4.17 -11.82 -0.33
N ALA A 288 -3.59 -12.15 0.83
CA ALA A 288 -2.34 -11.59 1.35
C ALA A 288 -1.56 -12.65 2.15
N LEU A 289 -0.30 -12.37 2.45
CA LEU A 289 0.56 -13.15 3.35
C LEU A 289 0.80 -12.37 4.64
N LEU A 290 0.85 -13.06 5.78
CA LEU A 290 1.42 -12.54 7.02
C LEU A 290 2.77 -13.22 7.28
N LEU A 291 3.82 -12.42 7.42
CA LEU A 291 5.19 -12.90 7.64
C LEU A 291 5.81 -12.19 8.84
N PRO A 292 6.68 -12.84 9.62
CA PRO A 292 7.57 -12.11 10.51
C PRO A 292 8.43 -11.13 9.70
N THR A 293 8.52 -9.86 10.11
CA THR A 293 9.35 -8.88 9.36
C THR A 293 10.83 -9.28 9.40
N THR A 294 11.27 -9.76 10.56
CA THR A 294 12.58 -10.39 10.75
C THR A 294 12.44 -11.63 11.64
N PRO A 295 13.29 -12.65 11.47
CA PRO A 295 13.26 -13.84 12.32
C PRO A 295 13.67 -13.56 13.78
N CYS A 296 14.46 -12.51 14.03
CA CYS A 296 15.02 -12.22 15.34
C CYS A 296 15.39 -10.73 15.47
N LEU A 297 15.94 -10.37 16.65
CA LEU A 297 16.39 -9.01 17.00
C LEU A 297 17.85 -9.04 17.43
N TYR A 298 18.64 -8.04 17.02
CA TYR A 298 20.04 -7.90 17.43
C TYR A 298 20.29 -6.58 18.16
N GLN A 299 21.23 -6.63 19.10
CA GLN A 299 21.87 -5.42 19.65
C GLN A 299 22.90 -4.89 18.64
N VAL A 300 23.18 -3.59 18.70
CA VAL A 300 24.19 -2.95 17.83
C VAL A 300 25.55 -3.64 17.98
N ALA A 301 25.98 -3.93 19.21
CA ALA A 301 27.26 -4.58 19.49
C ALA A 301 27.41 -5.92 18.76
N ARG A 302 26.38 -6.77 18.79
CA ARG A 302 26.39 -8.08 18.12
C ARG A 302 26.55 -7.97 16.60
N VAL A 303 25.94 -6.96 15.99
CA VAL A 303 26.09 -6.74 14.53
C VAL A 303 27.47 -6.23 14.17
N LEU A 304 28.10 -5.42 15.03
CA LEU A 304 29.48 -4.98 14.79
C LEU A 304 30.47 -6.14 14.85
N GLU A 305 30.20 -7.16 15.68
CA GLU A 305 30.97 -8.41 15.72
C GLU A 305 30.71 -9.30 14.50
N GLU A 306 29.45 -9.45 14.08
CA GLU A 306 29.05 -10.33 12.97
C GLU A 306 28.29 -9.59 11.86
N PRO A 307 28.95 -8.69 11.11
CA PRO A 307 28.28 -7.73 10.22
C PRO A 307 27.63 -8.32 8.97
N TYR A 308 27.99 -9.56 8.59
CA TYR A 308 27.45 -10.25 7.41
C TYR A 308 26.32 -11.21 7.77
N GLN A 309 26.57 -12.10 8.73
CA GLN A 309 25.61 -13.15 9.11
C GLN A 309 24.33 -12.56 9.71
N THR A 310 24.47 -11.59 10.63
CA THR A 310 23.31 -10.93 11.25
C THR A 310 22.43 -10.25 10.19
N ASN A 311 23.03 -9.55 9.24
CA ASN A 311 22.31 -8.94 8.12
C ASN A 311 21.60 -9.96 7.23
N ALA A 312 22.26 -11.08 6.90
CA ALA A 312 21.67 -12.15 6.09
C ALA A 312 20.44 -12.75 6.79
N THR A 313 20.55 -13.01 8.10
CA THR A 313 19.43 -13.48 8.93
C THR A 313 18.23 -12.53 8.86
N LEU A 314 18.43 -11.22 9.00
CA LEU A 314 17.33 -10.25 8.93
C LEU A 314 16.61 -10.22 7.56
N GLY A 315 17.27 -10.64 6.48
CA GLY A 315 16.73 -10.64 5.13
C GLY A 315 15.80 -11.81 4.79
N ARG A 316 15.70 -12.83 5.67
CA ARG A 316 15.06 -14.12 5.37
C ARG A 316 13.64 -13.98 4.79
N TYR A 317 12.84 -13.08 5.33
CA TYR A 317 11.43 -12.91 4.95
C TYR A 317 11.16 -11.66 4.12
N THR A 318 12.21 -10.94 3.68
CA THR A 318 12.07 -9.66 2.99
C THR A 318 12.65 -9.67 1.57
N ASN A 319 13.66 -10.49 1.30
CA ASN A 319 14.47 -10.48 0.07
C ASN A 319 13.70 -10.82 -1.22
N PHE A 320 12.65 -11.64 -1.16
CA PHE A 320 11.95 -12.10 -2.38
C PHE A 320 10.94 -11.10 -2.94
N MET A 321 10.47 -10.14 -2.13
CA MET A 321 9.25 -9.39 -2.45
C MET A 321 9.36 -8.60 -3.75
N ASN A 322 10.46 -7.86 -3.98
CA ASN A 322 10.60 -7.07 -5.20
C ASN A 322 10.98 -7.90 -6.42
N LEU A 323 11.65 -9.06 -6.21
CA LEU A 323 11.92 -10.04 -7.27
C LEU A 323 10.60 -10.62 -7.81
N LEU A 324 9.66 -10.91 -6.91
CA LEU A 324 8.35 -11.47 -7.21
C LEU A 324 7.24 -10.42 -7.40
N ASP A 325 7.61 -9.15 -7.56
CA ASP A 325 6.71 -8.03 -7.84
C ASP A 325 5.56 -7.86 -6.82
N LEU A 326 5.90 -7.96 -5.52
CA LEU A 326 4.95 -7.82 -4.42
C LEU A 326 4.96 -6.39 -3.84
N CYS A 327 3.84 -5.98 -3.26
CA CYS A 327 3.73 -4.84 -2.34
C CYS A 327 3.70 -5.33 -0.88
N ALA A 328 4.02 -4.45 0.07
CA ALA A 328 4.06 -4.83 1.47
C ALA A 328 3.83 -3.68 2.45
N VAL A 329 3.29 -3.99 3.62
CA VAL A 329 3.15 -3.07 4.76
C VAL A 329 3.70 -3.78 6.00
N ALA A 330 4.81 -3.28 6.54
CA ALA A 330 5.33 -3.70 7.83
C ALA A 330 4.59 -2.96 8.95
N ILE A 331 4.16 -3.68 9.99
CA ILE A 331 3.38 -3.15 11.10
C ILE A 331 3.90 -3.66 12.46
N PRO A 332 3.77 -2.88 13.54
CA PRO A 332 4.06 -3.34 14.89
C PRO A 332 3.19 -4.53 15.30
N ALA A 333 3.79 -5.54 15.92
CA ALA A 333 3.07 -6.76 16.34
C ALA A 333 3.49 -7.28 17.71
N GLY A 334 4.07 -6.42 18.54
CA GLY A 334 4.41 -6.72 19.93
C GLY A 334 5.84 -6.34 20.28
N ARG A 335 6.25 -6.71 21.49
CA ARG A 335 7.57 -6.35 22.04
C ARG A 335 8.22 -7.56 22.71
N ALA A 336 9.44 -7.86 22.30
CA ALA A 336 10.28 -8.91 22.84
C ALA A 336 11.04 -8.44 24.11
N ARG A 337 11.81 -9.35 24.72
CA ARG A 337 12.69 -9.09 25.89
C ARG A 337 11.91 -8.46 27.03
N GLY A 338 10.85 -9.14 27.47
CA GLY A 338 9.99 -8.67 28.55
C GLY A 338 9.18 -7.41 28.20
N GLY A 339 8.85 -7.22 26.93
CA GLY A 339 8.03 -6.10 26.47
C GLY A 339 8.78 -4.79 26.19
N THR A 340 10.11 -4.83 26.08
CA THR A 340 10.93 -3.61 25.92
C THR A 340 11.38 -3.35 24.49
N VAL A 341 11.59 -4.38 23.67
CA VAL A 341 12.17 -4.26 22.33
C VAL A 341 11.09 -4.49 21.27
N PRO A 342 10.75 -3.50 20.44
CA PRO A 342 9.70 -3.65 19.43
C PRO A 342 10.06 -4.68 18.37
N TRP A 343 9.03 -5.36 17.90
CA TRP A 343 9.07 -6.32 16.81
C TRP A 343 7.76 -6.24 16.00
N GLY A 344 7.77 -6.72 14.77
CA GLY A 344 6.64 -6.55 13.86
C GLY A 344 6.51 -7.62 12.80
N VAL A 345 5.34 -7.64 12.19
CA VAL A 345 4.99 -8.50 11.04
C VAL A 345 4.89 -7.66 9.77
N THR A 346 5.06 -8.30 8.63
CA THR A 346 4.86 -7.69 7.32
C THR A 346 3.69 -8.39 6.63
N LEU A 347 2.68 -7.61 6.26
CA LEU A 347 1.66 -8.02 5.31
C LEU A 347 2.22 -7.86 3.90
N ALA A 348 2.08 -8.87 3.05
CA ALA A 348 2.55 -8.84 1.66
C ALA A 348 1.48 -9.33 0.69
N ALA A 349 1.40 -8.73 -0.50
CA ALA A 349 0.43 -9.11 -1.52
C ALA A 349 0.98 -8.85 -2.93
N ARG A 350 0.24 -9.32 -3.93
CA ARG A 350 0.56 -9.09 -5.35
C ARG A 350 0.59 -7.59 -5.67
N CYS A 351 1.37 -7.24 -6.71
CA CYS A 351 1.37 -5.92 -7.33
C CYS A 351 -0.05 -5.33 -7.45
N GLY A 352 -0.22 -4.11 -6.96
CA GLY A 352 -1.46 -3.34 -7.02
C GLY A 352 -2.39 -3.51 -5.81
N CYS A 353 -2.00 -4.26 -4.78
CA CYS A 353 -2.79 -4.46 -3.56
C CYS A 353 -2.40 -3.51 -2.40
N ASP A 354 -1.82 -2.35 -2.69
CA ASP A 354 -1.24 -1.45 -1.67
C ASP A 354 -2.25 -0.94 -0.64
N ALA A 355 -3.39 -0.39 -1.08
CA ALA A 355 -4.41 0.13 -0.18
C ALA A 355 -5.18 -1.02 0.50
N ALA A 356 -5.35 -2.18 -0.17
CA ALA A 356 -5.86 -3.38 0.47
C ALA A 356 -4.99 -3.82 1.67
N LEU A 357 -3.66 -3.79 1.54
CA LEU A 357 -2.76 -4.09 2.65
C LEU A 357 -2.83 -3.04 3.77
N LEU A 358 -2.98 -1.76 3.42
CA LEU A 358 -3.21 -0.70 4.41
C LEU A 358 -4.56 -0.91 5.13
N GLU A 359 -5.60 -1.37 4.45
CA GLU A 359 -6.91 -1.66 5.07
C GLU A 359 -6.81 -2.80 6.10
N ILE A 360 -6.10 -3.87 5.76
CA ILE A 360 -5.81 -4.98 6.68
C ILE A 360 -4.99 -4.48 7.88
N ALA A 361 -3.96 -3.66 7.62
CA ALA A 361 -3.13 -3.07 8.68
C ALA A 361 -3.94 -2.16 9.62
N ALA A 362 -4.83 -1.31 9.08
CA ALA A 362 -5.69 -0.45 9.87
C ALA A 362 -6.61 -1.28 10.76
N THR A 363 -7.22 -2.33 10.21
CA THR A 363 -8.05 -3.29 10.95
C THR A 363 -7.24 -3.97 12.06
N PHE A 364 -6.01 -4.42 11.75
CA PHE A 364 -5.11 -5.03 12.72
C PHE A 364 -4.85 -4.12 13.92
N HIS A 365 -4.64 -2.83 13.68
CA HIS A 365 -4.40 -1.84 14.74
C HIS A 365 -5.67 -1.26 15.38
N GLY A 366 -6.86 -1.54 14.84
CA GLY A 366 -8.11 -0.90 15.26
C GLY A 366 -8.17 0.59 14.88
N GLU A 367 -7.46 0.99 13.83
CA GLU A 367 -7.49 2.35 13.28
C GLU A 367 -8.75 2.54 12.43
N ALA A 368 -9.45 3.66 12.64
CA ALA A 368 -10.58 4.05 11.81
C ALA A 368 -10.07 4.68 10.50
N TRP A 369 -9.81 3.84 9.50
CA TRP A 369 -9.45 4.28 8.16
C TRP A 369 -10.30 3.55 7.13
N GLU A 370 -10.96 4.32 6.27
CA GLU A 370 -11.69 3.81 5.11
C GLU A 370 -10.99 4.25 3.84
N ARG A 371 -10.66 3.27 3.01
CA ARG A 371 -10.05 3.46 1.70
C ARG A 371 -10.81 4.49 0.86
N ASN A 372 -10.07 5.36 0.19
CA ASN A 372 -10.60 6.24 -0.85
C ASN A 372 -10.28 5.65 -2.23
N PRO A 373 -11.23 4.98 -2.92
CA PRO A 373 -10.96 4.47 -4.25
C PRO A 373 -10.75 5.62 -5.24
N GLN A 374 -9.49 5.87 -5.63
CA GLN A 374 -9.19 6.82 -6.70
C GLN A 374 -9.90 6.41 -7.99
N GLY A 375 -10.48 7.38 -8.69
CA GLY A 375 -11.13 7.16 -10.00
C GLY A 375 -12.55 6.60 -9.95
N GLY A 376 -13.23 6.65 -8.81
CA GLY A 376 -14.63 6.25 -8.70
C GLY A 376 -15.57 7.14 -9.51
N ILE A 377 -16.53 6.51 -10.19
CA ILE A 377 -17.64 7.13 -10.89
C ILE A 377 -18.77 7.35 -9.87
N PRO A 378 -19.21 8.60 -9.63
CA PRO A 378 -20.35 8.84 -8.76
C PRO A 378 -21.63 8.33 -9.41
N VAL A 379 -22.51 7.74 -8.62
CA VAL A 379 -23.86 7.29 -8.99
C VAL A 379 -24.87 7.79 -7.97
N VAL A 380 -25.86 8.54 -8.43
CA VAL A 380 -26.97 9.05 -7.63
C VAL A 380 -28.06 7.99 -7.56
N VAL A 381 -28.42 7.58 -6.35
CA VAL A 381 -29.52 6.64 -6.09
C VAL A 381 -30.62 7.30 -5.27
N CYS A 382 -31.88 7.02 -5.62
CA CYS A 382 -33.07 7.63 -5.02
C CYS A 382 -34.12 6.58 -4.61
N GLY A 383 -33.76 5.29 -4.58
CA GLY A 383 -34.71 4.19 -4.46
C GLY A 383 -34.20 2.99 -3.68
N ALA A 384 -34.50 1.78 -4.15
CA ALA A 384 -34.20 0.55 -3.43
C ALA A 384 -32.70 0.32 -3.12
N HIS A 385 -31.80 1.07 -3.78
CA HIS A 385 -30.36 1.06 -3.53
C HIS A 385 -29.88 2.01 -2.42
N LEU A 386 -30.75 2.87 -1.88
CA LEU A 386 -30.44 3.70 -0.72
C LEU A 386 -30.01 2.80 0.47
N GLU A 387 -29.12 3.29 1.32
CA GLU A 387 -28.53 2.52 2.43
C GLU A 387 -29.59 1.81 3.29
N GLY A 388 -29.38 0.53 3.58
CA GLY A 388 -30.33 -0.26 4.37
C GLY A 388 -31.66 -0.60 3.67
N LEU A 389 -31.82 -0.31 2.37
CA LEU A 389 -32.97 -0.80 1.58
C LEU A 389 -32.63 -2.06 0.78
N ALA A 390 -33.68 -2.70 0.23
CA ALA A 390 -33.67 -4.07 -0.27
C ALA A 390 -32.62 -4.39 -1.35
N LEU A 391 -32.19 -3.41 -2.15
CA LEU A 391 -31.19 -3.60 -3.22
C LEU A 391 -29.85 -2.92 -2.90
N HIS A 392 -29.66 -2.39 -1.70
CA HIS A 392 -28.41 -1.74 -1.30
C HIS A 392 -27.20 -2.69 -1.40
N TRP A 393 -27.40 -4.00 -1.18
CA TRP A 393 -26.37 -5.02 -1.34
C TRP A 393 -25.72 -4.99 -2.74
N GLN A 394 -26.42 -4.56 -3.79
CA GLN A 394 -25.82 -4.44 -5.13
C GLN A 394 -24.75 -3.34 -5.20
N LEU A 395 -24.82 -2.33 -4.35
CA LEU A 395 -23.75 -1.36 -4.20
C LEU A 395 -22.68 -1.88 -3.23
N ALA A 396 -23.10 -2.41 -2.08
CA ALA A 396 -22.19 -2.88 -1.03
C ALA A 396 -21.27 -4.03 -1.50
N ASP A 397 -21.80 -5.02 -2.23
CA ASP A 397 -21.02 -6.16 -2.77
C ASP A 397 -19.94 -5.72 -3.78
N ARG A 398 -20.08 -4.52 -4.33
CA ARG A 398 -19.12 -3.90 -5.27
C ARG A 398 -18.20 -2.88 -4.58
N GLY A 399 -18.19 -2.85 -3.26
CA GLY A 399 -17.39 -1.91 -2.49
C GLY A 399 -17.75 -0.45 -2.76
N ALA A 400 -19.01 -0.16 -3.13
CA ALA A 400 -19.43 1.22 -3.34
C ALA A 400 -19.29 2.03 -2.04
N ARG A 401 -18.79 3.26 -2.14
CA ARG A 401 -18.63 4.16 -0.99
C ARG A 401 -19.65 5.29 -1.03
N LEU A 402 -20.29 5.57 0.10
CA LEU A 402 -21.13 6.75 0.24
C LEU A 402 -20.28 8.02 0.17
N VAL A 403 -20.56 8.87 -0.81
CA VAL A 403 -19.92 10.18 -1.01
C VAL A 403 -20.68 11.24 -0.24
N SER A 404 -22.00 11.26 -0.35
CA SER A 404 -22.85 12.24 0.32
C SER A 404 -24.32 11.83 0.36
N ARG A 405 -25.04 12.29 1.39
CA ARG A 405 -26.50 12.33 1.42
C ARG A 405 -26.94 13.77 1.10
N THR A 406 -27.77 13.96 0.07
CA THR A 406 -28.13 15.29 -0.47
C THR A 406 -29.49 15.23 -1.16
N ARG A 407 -29.84 16.26 -1.93
CA ARG A 407 -31.07 16.32 -2.73
C ARG A 407 -30.76 16.63 -4.19
N THR A 408 -31.69 16.24 -5.06
CA THR A 408 -31.71 16.76 -6.43
C THR A 408 -32.02 18.26 -6.44
N ALA A 409 -31.69 18.94 -7.53
CA ALA A 409 -32.27 20.26 -7.82
C ALA A 409 -33.81 20.16 -7.85
N PRO A 410 -34.56 21.27 -7.65
CA PRO A 410 -36.01 21.27 -7.56
C PRO A 410 -36.71 21.17 -8.94
N VAL A 411 -36.23 20.24 -9.77
CA VAL A 411 -36.68 20.03 -11.16
C VAL A 411 -37.00 18.56 -11.42
N TYR A 412 -37.32 17.78 -10.37
CA TYR A 412 -37.62 16.36 -10.48
C TYR A 412 -38.97 16.00 -9.87
N ARG A 413 -39.69 15.12 -10.54
CA ARG A 413 -40.89 14.44 -10.04
C ARG A 413 -40.53 13.00 -9.74
N MET A 414 -41.18 12.44 -8.73
CA MET A 414 -40.94 11.06 -8.30
C MET A 414 -42.26 10.29 -8.33
N PHE A 415 -42.22 9.10 -8.93
CA PHE A 415 -43.38 8.22 -9.05
C PHE A 415 -43.05 6.85 -8.45
N ALA A 416 -43.98 6.26 -7.72
CA ALA A 416 -43.89 4.89 -7.24
C ALA A 416 -44.50 3.96 -8.30
N MET A 417 -43.63 3.25 -9.03
CA MET A 417 -44.09 2.22 -9.96
C MET A 417 -44.68 1.05 -9.18
N PRO A 418 -45.80 0.46 -9.65
CA PRO A 418 -46.43 -0.66 -8.99
C PRO A 418 -45.54 -1.90 -9.00
N CYS A 419 -45.88 -2.88 -8.17
CA CYS A 419 -45.26 -4.21 -8.23
C CYS A 419 -45.48 -4.84 -9.60
N GLU A 420 -44.45 -5.52 -10.11
CA GLU A 420 -44.53 -6.26 -11.37
C GLU A 420 -44.06 -7.70 -11.12
N GLY A 421 -45.00 -8.63 -11.02
CA GLY A 421 -44.72 -9.99 -10.57
C GLY A 421 -44.11 -10.00 -9.17
N ASN A 422 -42.90 -10.55 -9.04
CA ASN A 422 -42.15 -10.60 -7.77
C ASN A 422 -41.28 -9.35 -7.53
N ILE A 423 -41.36 -8.34 -8.39
CA ILE A 423 -40.54 -7.15 -8.26
C ILE A 423 -41.28 -6.13 -7.37
N PRO A 424 -40.70 -5.70 -6.23
CA PRO A 424 -41.33 -4.72 -5.35
C PRO A 424 -41.48 -3.35 -6.03
N PRO A 425 -42.25 -2.42 -5.43
CA PRO A 425 -42.36 -1.06 -5.93
C PRO A 425 -40.99 -0.41 -6.07
N ARG A 426 -40.81 0.37 -7.14
CA ARG A 426 -39.55 1.05 -7.47
C ARG A 426 -39.84 2.50 -7.81
N PRO A 427 -39.02 3.46 -7.36
CA PRO A 427 -39.21 4.83 -7.76
C PRO A 427 -38.76 5.07 -9.20
N ALA A 428 -39.50 5.91 -9.90
CA ALA A 428 -39.15 6.50 -11.17
C ALA A 428 -38.91 8.00 -10.96
N LEU A 429 -37.69 8.45 -11.23
CA LEU A 429 -37.30 9.85 -11.15
C LEU A 429 -37.36 10.48 -12.56
N ILE A 430 -38.20 11.49 -12.74
CA ILE A 430 -38.45 12.15 -14.02
C ILE A 430 -38.11 13.63 -13.89
N ARG A 431 -37.30 14.18 -14.81
CA ARG A 431 -37.01 15.61 -14.84
C ARG A 431 -38.22 16.38 -15.39
N ASP A 432 -38.67 17.39 -14.65
CA ASP A 432 -39.76 18.30 -15.00
C ASP A 432 -39.44 19.68 -14.40
N GLU A 433 -39.07 20.64 -15.25
CA GLU A 433 -38.64 21.97 -14.83
C GLU A 433 -39.79 22.85 -14.32
N THR A 434 -41.04 22.43 -14.53
CA THR A 434 -42.22 23.24 -14.19
C THR A 434 -42.93 22.73 -12.94
N LYS A 435 -42.92 21.42 -12.72
CA LYS A 435 -43.64 20.75 -11.63
C LYS A 435 -42.71 19.94 -10.72
N GLY A 436 -41.41 20.14 -10.84
CA GLY A 436 -40.39 19.45 -10.05
C GLY A 436 -40.33 19.91 -8.60
N ALA A 437 -39.76 19.05 -7.76
CA ALA A 437 -39.35 19.31 -6.40
C ALA A 437 -37.96 18.72 -6.16
N ALA A 438 -37.34 19.08 -5.03
CA ALA A 438 -36.07 18.50 -4.63
C ALA A 438 -36.32 17.15 -3.94
N ILE A 439 -35.71 16.09 -4.45
CA ILE A 439 -35.89 14.72 -3.98
C ILE A 439 -34.63 14.26 -3.23
N GLU A 440 -34.77 13.63 -2.07
CA GLU A 440 -33.66 13.05 -1.32
C GLU A 440 -32.96 11.93 -2.10
N VAL A 441 -31.63 11.97 -2.10
CA VAL A 441 -30.77 11.03 -2.80
C VAL A 441 -29.49 10.74 -2.01
N GLU A 442 -28.86 9.62 -2.33
CA GLU A 442 -27.50 9.29 -1.90
C GLU A 442 -26.59 9.26 -3.13
N VAL A 443 -25.40 9.83 -3.00
CA VAL A 443 -24.34 9.73 -4.01
C VAL A 443 -23.36 8.67 -3.55
N TRP A 444 -23.21 7.61 -4.35
CA TRP A 444 -22.26 6.54 -4.11
C TRP A 444 -21.14 6.59 -5.14
N SER A 445 -19.96 6.05 -4.84
CA SER A 445 -18.82 5.99 -5.75
C SER A 445 -18.48 4.54 -6.08
N LEU A 446 -18.41 4.19 -7.37
CA LEU A 446 -18.05 2.87 -7.88
C LEU A 446 -16.83 2.98 -8.79
N VAL A 447 -15.90 2.02 -8.74
CA VAL A 447 -14.82 2.00 -9.74
C VAL A 447 -15.38 1.71 -11.14
N PRO A 448 -14.69 2.10 -12.24
CA PRO A 448 -15.27 2.02 -13.59
C PRO A 448 -15.77 0.63 -14.01
N ALA A 449 -15.07 -0.44 -13.62
CA ALA A 449 -15.48 -1.81 -13.92
C ALA A 449 -16.80 -2.18 -13.21
N ASP A 450 -16.89 -1.84 -11.92
CA ASP A 450 -18.05 -2.14 -11.10
C ASP A 450 -19.25 -1.25 -11.44
N PHE A 451 -19.01 -0.02 -11.89
CA PHE A 451 -20.05 0.81 -12.49
C PHE A 451 -20.65 0.14 -13.73
N GLY A 452 -19.81 -0.41 -14.62
CA GLY A 452 -20.29 -1.15 -15.79
C GLY A 452 -21.13 -2.38 -15.43
N ASP A 453 -20.68 -3.18 -14.47
CA ASP A 453 -21.41 -4.36 -13.97
C ASP A 453 -22.67 -3.99 -13.15
N PHE A 454 -22.69 -2.83 -12.49
CA PHE A 454 -23.86 -2.32 -11.80
C PHE A 454 -24.93 -1.87 -12.79
N VAL A 455 -24.55 -1.03 -13.76
CA VAL A 455 -25.48 -0.48 -14.76
C VAL A 455 -26.07 -1.55 -15.67
N SER A 456 -25.30 -2.58 -16.02
CA SER A 456 -25.79 -3.70 -16.86
C SER A 456 -26.95 -4.49 -16.24
N LYS A 457 -27.15 -4.41 -14.92
CA LYS A 457 -28.20 -5.13 -14.17
C LYS A 457 -29.44 -4.30 -13.90
N ILE A 458 -29.50 -3.05 -14.37
CA ILE A 458 -30.66 -2.17 -14.17
C ILE A 458 -31.73 -2.53 -15.21
N PRO A 459 -32.90 -3.03 -14.80
CA PRO A 459 -33.96 -3.39 -15.73
C PRO A 459 -34.72 -2.16 -16.20
N ALA A 460 -35.24 -2.24 -17.43
CA ALA A 460 -36.27 -1.31 -17.90
C ALA A 460 -37.47 -1.29 -16.93
N PRO A 461 -38.18 -0.14 -16.80
CA PRO A 461 -37.99 1.12 -17.51
C PRO A 461 -36.97 2.08 -16.85
N LEU A 462 -36.18 1.59 -15.89
CA LEU A 462 -35.14 2.38 -15.24
C LEU A 462 -33.86 2.42 -16.09
N GLY A 463 -33.07 3.47 -15.90
CA GLY A 463 -31.75 3.60 -16.52
C GLY A 463 -30.86 4.57 -15.75
N ILE A 464 -29.60 4.68 -16.18
CA ILE A 464 -28.66 5.66 -15.65
C ILE A 464 -28.47 6.78 -16.67
N GLY A 465 -28.84 7.99 -16.27
CA GLY A 465 -28.66 9.22 -17.03
C GLY A 465 -27.89 10.25 -16.22
N LYS A 466 -28.18 11.54 -16.43
CA LYS A 466 -27.62 12.63 -15.63
C LYS A 466 -28.68 13.19 -14.68
N VAL A 467 -28.33 13.28 -13.41
CA VAL A 467 -29.16 13.86 -12.35
C VAL A 467 -28.48 15.13 -11.84
N LEU A 468 -29.22 16.24 -11.88
CA LEU A 468 -28.81 17.54 -11.38
C LEU A 468 -29.06 17.61 -9.87
N LEU A 469 -28.01 17.85 -9.10
CA LEU A 469 -28.07 18.02 -7.65
C LEU A 469 -28.34 19.48 -7.26
N GLU A 470 -28.75 19.69 -6.00
CA GLU A 470 -29.03 21.03 -5.47
C GLU A 470 -27.80 21.96 -5.45
N ASP A 471 -26.58 21.39 -5.46
CA ASP A 471 -25.31 22.13 -5.57
C ASP A 471 -24.92 22.49 -7.02
N GLY A 472 -25.77 22.15 -7.99
CA GLY A 472 -25.56 22.43 -9.42
C GLY A 472 -24.73 21.40 -10.17
N LYS A 473 -24.23 20.34 -9.52
CA LYS A 473 -23.50 19.26 -10.21
C LYS A 473 -24.46 18.33 -10.95
N GLU A 474 -24.08 17.91 -12.16
CA GLU A 474 -24.75 16.83 -12.89
C GLU A 474 -23.94 15.53 -12.81
N LEU A 475 -24.46 14.55 -12.07
CA LEU A 475 -23.80 13.26 -11.85
C LEU A 475 -24.58 12.12 -12.53
N PRO A 476 -23.92 10.99 -12.90
CA PRO A 476 -24.64 9.78 -13.29
C PRO A 476 -25.66 9.38 -12.22
N GLY A 477 -26.87 9.00 -12.58
CA GLY A 477 -27.90 8.63 -11.59
C GLY A 477 -29.13 7.98 -12.18
N PHE A 478 -29.95 7.38 -11.32
CA PHE A 478 -31.21 6.75 -11.72
C PHE A 478 -32.17 7.76 -12.34
N ILE A 479 -32.60 7.45 -13.55
CA ILE A 479 -33.71 8.09 -14.28
C ILE A 479 -34.69 7.00 -14.71
N ALA A 480 -35.84 7.42 -15.22
CA ALA A 480 -36.81 6.50 -15.79
C ALA A 480 -37.29 6.95 -17.17
N GLU A 481 -37.60 5.99 -18.03
CA GLU A 481 -38.27 6.24 -19.30
C GLU A 481 -39.69 6.81 -19.06
N PRO A 482 -40.26 7.59 -19.99
CA PRO A 482 -41.61 8.16 -19.82
C PRO A 482 -42.69 7.14 -19.48
N ARG A 483 -42.63 5.91 -20.02
CA ARG A 483 -43.60 4.84 -19.71
C ARG A 483 -43.61 4.39 -18.25
N ALA A 484 -42.59 4.73 -17.47
CA ALA A 484 -42.52 4.42 -16.05
C ALA A 484 -43.62 5.09 -15.22
N ILE A 485 -44.28 6.14 -15.75
CA ILE A 485 -45.38 6.82 -15.05
C ILE A 485 -46.74 6.15 -15.28
N GLU A 486 -46.83 5.19 -16.21
CA GLU A 486 -48.08 4.50 -16.53
C GLU A 486 -48.51 3.61 -15.35
N GLY A 487 -49.62 3.98 -14.70
CA GLY A 487 -50.12 3.26 -13.52
C GLY A 487 -49.31 3.49 -12.23
N ALA A 488 -48.38 4.45 -12.22
CA ALA A 488 -47.58 4.79 -11.05
C ALA A 488 -48.24 5.88 -10.18
N GLU A 489 -48.07 5.79 -8.86
CA GLU A 489 -48.51 6.83 -7.92
C GLU A 489 -47.50 7.99 -7.94
N GLU A 490 -47.94 9.22 -8.15
CA GLU A 490 -47.05 10.37 -7.98
C GLU A 490 -46.78 10.64 -6.50
N ILE A 491 -45.50 10.56 -6.12
CA ILE A 491 -45.02 10.71 -4.73
C ILE A 491 -44.10 11.92 -4.55
N THR A 492 -44.02 12.82 -5.54
CA THR A 492 -43.19 14.03 -5.53
C THR A 492 -43.33 14.84 -4.22
N ALA A 493 -44.55 14.99 -3.70
CA ALA A 493 -44.84 15.74 -2.49
C ALA A 493 -44.23 15.14 -1.21
N LEU A 494 -43.86 13.85 -1.23
CA LEU A 494 -43.18 13.20 -0.11
C LEU A 494 -41.70 13.54 -0.03
N GLY A 495 -41.09 14.02 -1.12
CA GLY A 495 -39.69 14.43 -1.18
C GLY A 495 -38.66 13.31 -1.04
N ALA A 496 -39.05 12.08 -0.66
CA ALA A 496 -38.13 10.98 -0.43
C ALA A 496 -38.81 9.61 -0.61
N TRP A 497 -38.07 8.63 -1.15
CA TRP A 497 -38.54 7.25 -1.26
C TRP A 497 -38.78 6.59 0.10
N ARG A 498 -37.95 6.91 1.11
CA ARG A 498 -38.14 6.41 2.48
C ARG A 498 -39.47 6.86 3.10
N ALA A 499 -39.92 8.08 2.78
CA ALA A 499 -41.21 8.59 3.24
C ALA A 499 -42.38 7.82 2.61
N PHE A 500 -42.24 7.35 1.37
CA PHE A 500 -43.22 6.46 0.74
C PHE A 500 -43.26 5.09 1.42
N LEU A 501 -42.09 4.47 1.67
CA LEU A 501 -42.02 3.17 2.37
C LEU A 501 -42.52 3.25 3.83
N GLY A 502 -42.37 4.39 4.48
CA GLY A 502 -42.85 4.65 5.85
C GLY A 502 -44.36 4.85 5.95
N LYS A 503 -45.07 5.02 4.82
CA LYS A 503 -46.53 4.89 4.80
C LYS A 503 -46.87 3.40 4.99
N SER A 504 -47.06 2.95 6.22
CA SER A 504 -47.82 1.71 6.44
C SER A 504 -49.13 1.80 5.64
N PRO A 505 -49.61 0.69 5.02
CA PRO A 505 -50.94 0.70 4.44
C PRO A 505 -51.91 1.08 5.56
N SER A 506 -52.65 2.16 5.37
CA SER A 506 -53.73 2.51 6.28
C SER A 506 -54.81 1.42 6.19
N ALA A 507 -54.93 0.63 7.26
CA ALA A 507 -56.01 -0.30 7.64
C ALA A 507 -56.30 -1.50 6.71
#